data_AF-A0A949XG87-F1
#
_entry.id   AF-A0A949XG87-F1
#
_cell.length_a   1.000
_cell.length_b   1.000
_cell.length_c   1.000
_cell.angle_alpha   90.00
_cell.angle_beta   90.00
_cell.angle_gamma   90.00
#
_symmetry.space_group_name_H-M   'P 1'
#
loop_
_entity.id
_entity.type
_entity.pdbx_description
1 polymer ?
#
loop_
_entity_poly.entity_id
_entity_poly.type
_entity_poly.pdbx_seq_one_letter_code
_entity_poly.pdbx_strand_id
1 'polypeptide(L)' 'MLDIAWPELIVIGAVALVAIGPKDLPKVMHALGRWTGKARRMVQEVKGNLDQLNYETEVAERLRREEAAKKAEESKPNG' A
#
# COMPACT_ATOMS: atom_id res chain seq x y z
N MET A 1 3.73 14.11 19.53
CA MET A 1 5.12 13.76 19.88
C MET A 1 5.07 12.36 20.47
N LEU A 2 5.77 11.39 19.85
CA LEU A 2 5.99 10.07 20.43
C LEU A 2 7.36 10.11 21.10
N ASP A 3 7.45 10.78 22.25
CA ASP A 3 8.64 10.77 23.10
C ASP A 3 8.67 9.48 23.91
N ILE A 4 8.75 8.35 23.21
CA ILE A 4 9.04 7.08 23.86
C ILE A 4 10.56 7.06 24.05
N ALA A 5 11.02 7.50 25.22
CA ALA A 5 12.41 7.37 25.58
C ALA A 5 12.72 5.92 26.03
N TRP A 6 14.02 5.64 26.17
CA TRP A 6 14.51 4.32 26.60
C TRP A 6 13.81 3.79 27.88
N PRO A 7 13.51 4.60 28.91
CA PRO A 7 12.81 4.13 30.10
C PRO A 7 11.39 3.62 29.83
N GLU A 8 10.62 4.29 28.98
CA GLU A 8 9.25 3.92 28.65
C GLU A 8 9.18 2.57 27.93
N LEU A 9 10.12 2.30 27.02
CA LEU A 9 10.23 0.98 26.37
C LEU A 9 10.48 -0.14 27.38
N ILE A 10 11.32 0.10 28.39
CA ILE A 10 11.62 -0.88 29.43
C ILE A 10 10.36 -1.16 30.27
N VAL A 11 9.60 -0.13 30.64
CA VAL A 11 8.35 -0.29 31.39
C VAL A 11 7.33 -1.08 30.58
N ILE A 12 7.14 -0.74 29.30
CA ILE A 12 6.23 -1.47 28.41
C ILE A 12 6.68 -2.93 28.26
N GLY A 13 7.99 -3.17 28.09
CA GLY A 13 8.58 -4.51 28.03
C GLY A 13 8.31 -5.30 29.31
N ALA A 14 8.53 -4.72 30.49
CA ALA A 14 8.28 -5.36 31.77
C ALA A 14 6.79 -5.72 31.93
N VAL A 15 5.87 -4.81 31.61
CA VAL A 15 4.43 -5.07 31.65
C VAL A 15 4.04 -6.18 30.68
N ALA A 16 4.58 -6.17 29.45
CA ALA A 16 4.31 -7.22 28.47
C ALA A 16 4.82 -8.60 28.94
N LEU A 17 6.00 -8.64 29.58
CA LEU A 17 6.55 -9.87 30.15
C LEU A 17 5.71 -10.40 31.31
N VAL A 18 5.15 -9.54 32.17
CA VAL A 18 4.28 -9.96 33.28
C VAL A 18 2.89 -10.39 32.79
N ALA A 19 2.30 -9.63 31.87
CA ALA A 19 0.94 -9.87 31.39
C ALA A 19 0.82 -11.10 30.48
N ILE A 20 1.80 -11.28 29.58
CA ILE A 20 1.78 -12.36 28.57
C ILE A 20 2.70 -13.52 29.00
N GLY A 21 3.79 -13.21 29.69
CA GLY A 21 4.83 -14.19 30.05
C GLY A 21 6.04 -14.14 29.10
N PRO A 22 7.27 -14.30 29.62
CA PRO A 22 8.50 -14.23 28.82
C PRO A 22 8.61 -15.32 27.74
N LYS A 23 7.96 -16.48 27.95
CA LYS A 23 7.98 -17.60 26.99
C LYS A 23 6.94 -17.44 25.88
N ASP A 24 5.85 -16.72 26.14
CA ASP A 24 4.77 -16.52 25.18
C ASP A 24 4.96 -15.24 24.35
N LEU A 25 5.70 -14.25 24.86
CA LEU A 25 6.02 -13.02 24.12
C LEU A 25 6.66 -13.29 22.73
N PRO A 26 7.67 -14.17 22.58
CA PRO A 26 8.24 -14.50 21.27
C PRO A 26 7.19 -15.13 20.35
N LYS A 27 6.34 -16.01 20.88
CA LYS A 27 5.28 -16.68 20.12
C LYS A 27 4.25 -15.68 19.59
N VAL A 28 3.87 -14.69 20.40
CA VAL A 28 2.98 -13.59 20.01
C VAL A 28 3.63 -12.71 18.96
N MET A 29 4.90 -12.32 19.12
CA MET A 29 5.65 -11.56 18.12
C MET A 29 5.72 -12.29 16.78
N HIS A 30 5.98 -13.60 16.78
CA HIS A 30 5.96 -14.41 15.56
C HIS A 30 4.56 -14.48 14.92
N ALA A 31 3.50 -14.61 15.73
CA ALA A 31 2.14 -14.63 15.23
C ALA A 31 1.75 -13.29 14.58
N LEU A 32 2.01 -12.18 15.27
CA LEU A 32 1.81 -10.82 14.76
C LEU A 32 2.64 -10.57 13.50
N GLY A 33 3.92 -10.96 13.50
CA GLY A 33 4.79 -10.81 12.33
C GLY A 33 4.27 -11.55 11.10
N ARG A 34 3.77 -12.78 11.27
CA ARG A 34 3.14 -13.53 10.17
C ARG A 34 1.87 -12.85 9.67
N TRP A 35 1.04 -12.31 10.56
CA TRP A 35 -0.19 -11.61 10.19
C TRP A 35 0.11 -10.32 9.42
N THR A 36 1.01 -9.49 9.94
CA THR A 36 1.46 -8.27 9.26
C THR A 36 2.11 -8.59 7.91
N GLY A 37 2.89 -9.66 7.82
CA GLY A 37 3.48 -10.13 6.56
C GLY A 37 2.42 -10.50 5.51
N LYS A 38 1.37 -11.23 5.93
CA LYS A 38 0.23 -11.56 5.06
C LYS A 38 -0.51 -10.31 4.60
N ALA A 39 -0.79 -9.38 5.51
CA ALA A 39 -1.43 -8.12 5.18
C ALA A 39 -0.59 -7.29 4.18
N ARG A 40 0.73 -7.20 4.40
CA ARG A 40 1.64 -6.52 3.48
C ARG A 40 1.63 -7.13 2.09
N ARG A 41 1.65 -8.46 1.99
CA ARG A 41 1.59 -9.18 0.71
C ARG A 41 0.27 -8.92 -0.02
N MET A 42 -0.85 -8.98 0.69
CA MET A 42 -2.17 -8.66 0.12
C MET A 42 -2.22 -7.22 -0.42
N VAL A 43 -1.67 -6.25 0.31
CA VAL A 43 -1.57 -4.86 -0.16
C VAL A 43 -0.69 -4.73 -1.40
N GLN A 44 0.40 -5.51 -1.48
CA GLN A 44 1.26 -5.53 -2.67
C GLN A 44 0.52 -6.09 -3.90
N GLU A 45 -0.28 -7.13 -3.72
CA GLU A 45 -1.11 -7.71 -4.79
C GLU A 45 -2.16 -6.70 -5.28
N VAL A 46 -2.85 -6.00 -4.36
CA VAL A 46 -3.80 -4.94 -4.72
C VAL A 46 -3.14 -3.77 -5.44
N LYS A 47 -1.97 -3.31 -4.97
CA LYS A 47 -1.21 -2.25 -5.64
C LYS A 47 -0.79 -2.66 -7.06
N GLY A 48 -0.29 -3.89 -7.24
CA GLY A 48 0.07 -4.40 -8.56
C GLY A 48 -1.11 -4.42 -9.53
N ASN A 49 -2.30 -4.81 -9.05
CA ASN A 49 -3.51 -4.81 -9.87
C ASN A 49 -3.98 -3.38 -10.23
N LEU A 50 -3.86 -2.43 -9.30
CA LEU A 50 -4.19 -1.02 -9.53
C LEU A 50 -3.21 -0.36 -10.52
N ASP A 51 -1.92 -0.65 -10.41
CA ASP A 51 -0.90 -0.12 -11.33
C ASP A 51 -1.16 -0.58 -12.77
N GLN A 52 -1.58 -1.83 -12.95
CA GLN A 52 -1.97 -2.36 -14.26
C GLN A 52 -3.21 -1.65 -14.83
N LEU A 53 -4.26 -1.46 -14.00
CA LEU A 53 -5.47 -0.74 -14.40
C LEU A 53 -5.19 0.73 -14.75
N ASN A 54 -4.33 1.39 -13.99
CA ASN A 54 -3.93 2.77 -14.26
C ASN A 54 -3.19 2.88 -15.59
N TYR A 55 -2.27 1.96 -15.87
CA TYR A 55 -1.56 1.92 -17.14
C TYR A 55 -2.52 1.73 -18.33
N GLU A 56 -3.46 0.79 -18.25
CA GLU A 56 -4.47 0.58 -19.28
C GLU A 56 -5.35 1.81 -19.50
N THR A 57 -5.74 2.47 -18.41
CA THR A 57 -6.56 3.69 -18.46
C THR A 57 -5.79 4.84 -19.11
N GLU A 58 -4.52 5.02 -18.78
CA GLU A 58 -3.67 6.06 -19.36
C GLU A 58 -3.47 5.84 -20.88
N VAL A 59 -3.23 4.60 -21.31
CA VAL A 59 -3.10 4.26 -22.73
C VAL A 59 -4.41 4.49 -23.48
N ALA A 60 -5.54 4.06 -22.91
CA ALA A 60 -6.86 4.28 -23.50
C ALA A 60 -7.21 5.77 -23.63
N GLU A 61 -6.82 6.58 -22.65
CA GLU A 61 -7.04 8.02 -22.68
C GLU A 61 -6.19 8.72 -23.76
N ARG A 62 -4.93 8.31 -23.92
CA ARG A 62 -4.03 8.83 -24.97
C ARG A 62 -4.60 8.56 -26.36
N LEU A 63 -5.03 7.32 -26.65
CA LEU A 63 -5.62 6.95 -27.93
C LEU A 63 -6.90 7.76 -28.22
N ARG A 64 -7.78 7.93 -27.23
CA ARG A 64 -8.98 8.77 -27.37
C ARG A 64 -8.65 10.23 -27.68
N ARG A 65 -7.61 10.80 -27.05
CA ARG A 65 -7.18 12.18 -27.32
C ARG A 65 -6.63 12.32 -28.74
N GLU A 66 -5.88 11.33 -29.23
CA GLU A 66 -5.39 11.31 -30.61
C GLU A 66 -6.54 11.21 -31.63
N GLU A 67 -7.52 10.33 -31.40
CA GLU A 67 -8.70 10.22 -32.26
C GLU A 67 -9.53 11.51 -32.27
N ALA A 68 -9.72 12.14 -31.11
CA ALA A 68 -10.42 13.41 -31.00
C ALA A 68 -9.68 14.55 -31.71
N ALA A 69 -8.34 14.58 -31.62
CA ALA A 69 -7.51 15.53 -32.34
C ALA A 69 -7.61 15.33 -33.86
N LYS A 70 -7.53 14.09 -34.35
CA LYS A 70 -7.68 13.76 -35.78
C LYS A 70 -9.06 14.12 -36.33
N LYS A 71 -10.13 13.83 -35.59
CA LYS A 71 -11.50 14.24 -35.96
C LYS A 71 -11.66 15.76 -36.01
N ALA A 72 -11.04 16.48 -35.06
CA ALA A 72 -11.07 17.94 -35.07
C ALA A 72 -10.32 18.51 -36.28
N GLU A 73 -9.24 17.86 -36.72
CA GLU A 73 -8.45 18.25 -37.89
C GLU A 73 -9.19 17.98 -39.21
N GLU A 74 -9.85 16.82 -39.35
CA GLU A 74 -10.71 16.51 -40.51
C GLU A 74 -11.97 17.38 -40.60
N SER A 75 -12.44 17.93 -39.46
CA SER A 75 -13.64 18.77 -39.41
C SER A 75 -13.42 20.23 -39.80
N LYS A 76 -12.17 20.67 -40.05
CA LYS A 76 -11.93 22.01 -40.60
C LYS A 76 -12.34 22.01 -42.08
N PRO A 77 -13.41 22.73 -42.47
CA PRO A 77 -13.83 22.78 -43.85
C PRO A 77 -12.72 23.44 -44.67
N ASN A 78 -12.28 22.76 -45.71
CA ASN A 78 -11.43 23.30 -46.76
C ASN A 78 -12.16 24.49 -47.41
N GLY A 79 -11.87 25.70 -46.92
CA GLY A 79 -12.34 26.97 -47.44
C GLY A 79 -11.31 27.62 -48.34
#